data_AF-A0A6V8DBL0-F1
#
_entry.id   AF-A0A6V8DBL0-F1
#
_cell.length_a   1.000
_cell.length_b   1.000
_cell.length_c   1.000
_cell.angle_alpha   90.00
_cell.angle_beta   90.00
_cell.angle_gamma   90.00
#
_symmetry.space_group_name_H-M   'P 1'
#
loop_
_entity.id
_entity.type
_entity.pdbx_description
1 polymer ?
#
loop_
_entity_poly.entity_id
_entity_poly.type
_entity_poly.pdbx_seq_one_letter_code
_entity_poly.pdbx_strand_id
1 'polypeptide(L)'
;MITALRTFPVIGKYFALGYHNTLTPEVLDEGSKARVEANASFNDVSKHFDQYAPDREASDLVPSVWRPQTILYPYERLEDMEPWLFVPGNYNGRIGVIWETCTACKLCVTACPNDCLHMTTELRVDVLDSAGGEHEGLGADLEVGGWAAVEIDGVADEQASFNLATAHDDAPEAWRFAEVLDLSGDSVTVRWNDSGEEEVLGRDGVHTADDQIVSGRIDLGRCMFCGLCMEACGFTSFFMTNEYDG
;
A
#
# COMPACT_ATOMS: atom_id res chain seq x y z
N MET A 1 32.74 14.13 3.07
CA MET A 1 33.07 15.53 2.73
C MET A 1 33.73 15.68 1.35
N ILE A 2 34.48 14.68 0.88
CA ILE A 2 35.14 14.69 -0.45
C ILE A 2 34.11 14.51 -1.60
N THR A 3 33.08 13.70 -1.40
CA THR A 3 31.99 13.46 -2.37
C THR A 3 31.16 14.72 -2.64
N ALA A 4 30.84 15.49 -1.60
CA ALA A 4 30.11 16.75 -1.72
C ALA A 4 30.92 17.87 -2.42
N LEU A 5 32.25 17.78 -2.46
CA LEU A 5 33.08 18.77 -3.15
C LEU A 5 33.10 18.57 -4.67
N ARG A 6 32.71 17.37 -5.15
CA ARG A 6 32.64 17.05 -6.59
C ARG A 6 31.31 17.48 -7.24
N THR A 7 30.26 17.69 -6.46
CA THR A 7 28.98 18.23 -6.94
C THR A 7 29.00 19.75 -7.13
N PHE A 8 30.00 20.45 -6.58
CA PHE A 8 30.19 21.88 -6.84
C PHE A 8 30.95 22.10 -8.16
N PRO A 9 30.33 22.76 -9.16
CA PRO A 9 30.84 22.80 -10.54
C PRO A 9 32.19 23.51 -10.69
N VAL A 10 32.57 24.35 -9.74
CA VAL A 10 33.86 25.08 -9.75
C VAL A 10 35.01 24.21 -9.26
N ILE A 11 34.77 23.34 -8.28
CA ILE A 11 35.81 22.54 -7.62
C ILE A 11 36.03 21.22 -8.37
N GLY A 12 34.95 20.58 -8.85
CA GLY A 12 35.04 19.36 -9.66
C GLY A 12 35.81 19.55 -10.97
N LYS A 13 35.71 20.74 -11.60
CA LYS A 13 36.39 21.07 -12.87
C LYS A 13 37.89 21.34 -12.75
N TYR A 14 38.37 21.77 -11.58
CA TYR A 14 39.76 22.22 -11.41
C TYR A 14 40.76 21.09 -11.17
N PHE A 15 40.28 19.92 -10.69
CA PHE A 15 41.13 18.80 -10.29
C PHE A 15 40.98 17.54 -11.16
N ALA A 16 40.09 17.55 -12.16
CA ALA A 16 39.87 16.42 -13.06
C ALA A 16 40.46 16.70 -14.46
N LEU A 17 41.52 15.97 -14.82
CA LEU A 17 42.06 15.90 -16.18
C LEU A 17 41.66 14.56 -16.81
N GLY A 18 41.03 14.59 -17.99
CA GLY A 18 40.63 13.40 -18.75
C GLY A 18 39.11 13.12 -18.72
N TYR A 19 38.76 11.84 -18.83
CA TYR A 19 37.39 11.31 -19.00
C TYR A 19 36.35 11.89 -18.03
N HIS A 20 36.75 12.24 -16.80
CA HIS A 20 35.86 12.82 -15.79
C HIS A 20 35.51 14.31 -15.98
N ASN A 21 35.85 14.89 -17.14
CA ASN A 21 35.40 16.22 -17.57
C ASN A 21 34.99 16.24 -19.06
N THR A 22 34.74 15.06 -19.66
CA THR A 22 34.19 15.00 -21.02
C THR A 22 32.69 15.19 -20.93
N LEU A 23 32.28 16.38 -21.35
CA LEU A 23 30.92 16.84 -21.58
C LEU A 23 30.10 15.91 -22.50
N THR A 24 30.75 15.00 -23.21
CA THR A 24 30.12 14.01 -24.09
C THR A 24 30.77 12.64 -23.89
N PRO A 25 30.01 11.53 -23.86
CA PRO A 25 30.60 10.20 -24.00
C PRO A 25 31.25 10.10 -25.38
N GLU A 26 32.59 10.20 -25.44
CA GLU A 26 33.31 9.96 -26.67
C GLU A 26 33.16 8.48 -27.02
N VAL A 27 32.31 8.20 -28.00
CA VAL A 27 32.11 6.85 -28.52
C VAL A 27 33.36 6.49 -29.32
N LEU A 28 34.28 5.73 -28.72
CA LEU A 28 35.59 5.46 -29.33
C LEU A 28 35.53 4.40 -30.43
N ASP A 29 34.53 3.51 -30.41
CA ASP A 29 34.41 2.42 -31.37
C ASP A 29 33.61 2.80 -32.63
N GLU A 30 34.10 2.39 -33.81
CA GLU A 30 33.48 2.76 -35.09
C GLU A 30 32.05 2.22 -35.25
N GLY A 31 31.75 1.04 -34.67
CA GLY A 31 30.43 0.44 -34.76
C GLY A 31 29.37 1.23 -34.00
N SER A 32 29.70 1.71 -32.81
CA SER A 32 28.79 2.56 -32.02
C SER A 32 28.68 3.96 -32.60
N LYS A 33 29.75 4.52 -33.19
CA LYS A 33 29.65 5.81 -33.91
C LYS A 33 28.61 5.73 -35.02
N ALA A 34 28.68 4.69 -35.85
CA ALA A 34 27.72 4.48 -36.92
C ALA A 34 26.27 4.30 -36.41
N ARG A 35 26.08 3.63 -35.25
CA ARG A 35 24.76 3.47 -34.64
C ARG A 35 24.20 4.77 -34.06
N VAL A 36 25.05 5.62 -33.48
CA VAL A 36 24.66 6.92 -32.92
C VAL A 36 24.29 7.87 -34.06
N GLU A 37 25.10 7.94 -35.11
CA GLU A 37 24.81 8.75 -36.30
C GLU A 37 23.51 8.32 -37.00
N ALA A 38 23.28 7.00 -37.13
CA ALA A 38 22.07 6.48 -37.75
C ALA A 38 20.77 6.81 -36.97
N ASN A 39 20.87 7.07 -35.66
CA ASN A 39 19.73 7.33 -34.79
C ASN A 39 19.63 8.78 -34.31
N ALA A 40 20.43 9.70 -34.88
CA ALA A 40 20.47 11.11 -34.48
C ALA A 40 19.13 11.83 -34.64
N SER A 41 18.21 11.33 -35.47
CA SER A 41 16.84 11.85 -35.58
C SER A 41 15.99 11.60 -34.33
N PHE A 42 16.30 10.56 -33.54
CA PHE A 42 15.54 10.14 -32.36
C PHE A 42 16.25 10.50 -31.05
N ASN A 43 17.58 10.38 -31.01
CA ASN A 43 18.37 10.69 -29.82
C ASN A 43 19.73 11.30 -30.22
N ASP A 44 19.77 12.64 -30.27
CA ASP A 44 20.97 13.39 -30.61
C ASP A 44 21.78 13.70 -29.34
N VAL A 45 22.74 12.82 -29.06
CA VAL A 45 23.67 12.97 -27.92
C VAL A 45 24.49 14.26 -27.96
N SER A 46 24.65 14.91 -29.11
CA SER A 46 25.37 16.19 -29.21
C SER A 46 24.59 17.36 -28.59
N LYS A 47 23.26 17.25 -28.46
CA LYS A 47 22.41 18.26 -27.83
C LYS A 47 22.49 18.27 -26.31
N HIS A 48 23.02 17.21 -25.72
CA HIS A 48 23.17 17.03 -24.28
C HIS A 48 24.63 17.18 -23.84
N PHE A 49 25.47 17.83 -24.66
CA PHE A 49 26.89 18.02 -24.38
C PHE A 49 27.13 18.83 -23.09
N ASP A 50 26.17 19.58 -22.59
CA ASP A 50 26.28 20.39 -21.38
C ASP A 50 25.73 19.69 -20.13
N GLN A 51 25.13 18.51 -20.28
CA GLN A 51 24.46 17.78 -19.22
C GLN A 51 25.40 16.76 -18.58
N TYR A 52 25.80 17.05 -17.35
CA TYR A 52 26.67 16.22 -16.52
C TYR A 52 26.05 14.82 -16.34
N ALA A 53 26.74 13.77 -16.79
CA ALA A 53 26.45 12.43 -16.32
C ALA A 53 26.94 12.34 -14.86
N PRO A 54 26.05 12.18 -13.87
CA PRO A 54 26.50 12.01 -12.50
C PRO A 54 27.34 10.74 -12.41
N ASP A 55 28.62 10.92 -12.11
CA ASP A 55 29.57 9.89 -11.70
C ASP A 55 29.02 9.24 -10.42
N ARG A 56 28.27 8.14 -10.54
CA ARG A 56 27.71 7.39 -9.39
C ARG A 56 28.78 6.44 -8.87
N GLU A 57 29.71 6.96 -8.10
CA GLU A 57 30.79 6.17 -7.51
C GLU A 57 30.23 4.97 -6.71
N ALA A 58 30.75 3.76 -6.94
CA ALA A 58 30.51 2.59 -6.10
C ALA A 58 31.70 2.37 -5.16
N SER A 59 31.41 2.18 -3.87
CA SER A 59 32.31 1.87 -2.75
C SER A 59 33.44 2.84 -2.38
N ASP A 60 33.54 3.14 -1.09
CA ASP A 60 34.73 3.77 -0.49
C ASP A 60 35.86 2.76 -0.21
N LEU A 61 35.62 1.45 -0.39
CA LEU A 61 36.53 0.37 0.04
C LEU A 61 37.79 0.22 -0.82
N VAL A 62 37.81 0.74 -2.04
CA VAL A 62 38.98 0.69 -2.95
C VAL A 62 39.37 2.09 -3.41
N PRO A 63 40.43 2.71 -2.86
CA PRO A 63 40.88 4.03 -3.27
C PRO A 63 41.73 3.93 -4.54
N SER A 64 41.10 3.76 -5.70
CA SER A 64 41.76 3.79 -7.00
C SER A 64 41.15 4.86 -7.90
N VAL A 65 41.92 5.32 -8.89
CA VAL A 65 41.55 6.36 -9.87
C VAL A 65 40.59 5.83 -10.96
N TRP A 66 40.43 4.51 -11.04
CA TRP A 66 39.63 3.83 -12.06
C TRP A 66 38.51 3.01 -11.40
N ARG A 67 37.66 3.69 -10.63
CA ARG A 67 36.56 3.02 -9.93
C ARG A 67 35.46 2.62 -10.91
N PRO A 68 34.98 1.37 -10.85
CA PRO A 68 33.83 0.96 -11.63
C PRO A 68 32.58 1.66 -11.08
N GLN A 69 31.75 2.15 -12.01
CA GLN A 69 30.46 2.79 -11.79
C GLN A 69 29.36 1.80 -11.31
N THR A 70 29.72 0.52 -11.14
CA THR A 70 28.81 -0.59 -10.81
C THR A 70 28.81 -0.83 -9.31
N ILE A 71 27.62 -0.85 -8.70
CA ILE A 71 27.43 -1.21 -7.30
C ILE A 71 27.43 -2.74 -7.18
N LEU A 72 28.26 -3.29 -6.29
CA LEU A 72 28.30 -4.73 -6.05
C LEU A 72 27.14 -5.20 -5.16
N TYR A 73 25.95 -5.33 -5.72
CA TYR A 73 24.83 -5.96 -5.03
C TYR A 73 25.17 -7.42 -4.68
N PRO A 74 24.85 -7.93 -3.47
CA PRO A 74 24.16 -7.29 -2.34
C PRO A 74 25.10 -6.66 -1.28
N TYR A 75 26.42 -6.69 -1.47
CA TYR A 75 27.40 -6.26 -0.47
C TYR A 75 27.55 -4.73 -0.39
N GLU A 76 27.27 -4.04 -1.49
CA GLU A 76 27.17 -2.60 -1.59
C GLU A 76 25.73 -2.28 -1.98
N ARG A 77 25.07 -1.42 -1.20
CA ARG A 77 23.68 -1.05 -1.43
C ARG A 77 23.55 0.44 -1.61
N LEU A 78 22.59 0.85 -2.45
CA LEU A 78 22.41 2.25 -2.80
C LEU A 78 21.94 3.07 -1.59
N GLU A 79 21.23 2.46 -0.64
CA GLU A 79 20.75 3.09 0.60
C GLU A 79 21.90 3.56 1.49
N ASP A 80 22.99 2.80 1.53
CA ASP A 80 24.17 3.10 2.36
C ASP A 80 25.05 4.19 1.70
N MET A 81 25.03 4.28 0.37
CA MET A 81 25.84 5.21 -0.42
C MET A 81 25.15 6.55 -0.72
N GLU A 82 23.84 6.52 -0.98
CA GLU A 82 23.00 7.68 -1.26
C GLU A 82 21.82 7.79 -0.27
N PRO A 83 22.06 8.03 1.03
CA PRO A 83 20.99 8.12 2.03
C PRO A 83 19.94 9.20 1.72
N TRP A 84 20.28 10.19 0.90
CA TRP A 84 19.35 11.27 0.50
C TRP A 84 18.29 10.83 -0.50
N LEU A 85 18.49 9.72 -1.23
CA LEU A 85 17.53 9.21 -2.21
C LEU A 85 16.37 8.47 -1.51
N PHE A 86 16.68 7.76 -0.42
CA PHE A 86 15.76 6.95 0.37
C PHE A 86 15.18 7.71 1.57
N VAL A 87 15.01 9.02 1.41
CA VAL A 87 14.32 9.86 2.41
C VAL A 87 12.81 9.66 2.24
N PRO A 88 12.03 9.54 3.34
CA PRO A 88 10.57 9.44 3.26
C PRO A 88 9.98 10.51 2.33
N GLY A 89 9.20 10.07 1.33
CA GLY A 89 8.56 10.95 0.34
C GLY A 89 9.33 11.12 -0.98
N ASN A 90 10.59 10.69 -1.07
CA ASN A 90 11.38 10.73 -2.31
C ASN A 90 11.50 9.36 -3.00
N TYR A 91 11.24 8.28 -2.28
CA TYR A 91 11.27 6.91 -2.80
C TYR A 91 10.01 6.17 -2.39
N ASN A 92 9.41 5.47 -3.36
CA ASN A 92 8.23 4.65 -3.18
C ASN A 92 8.64 3.18 -3.19
N GLY A 93 8.92 2.63 -2.02
CA GLY A 93 9.27 1.22 -1.83
C GLY A 93 8.07 0.33 -1.54
N ARG A 94 8.28 -0.69 -0.70
CA ARG A 94 7.22 -1.62 -0.28
C ARG A 94 6.03 -0.87 0.35
N ILE A 95 4.81 -1.30 0.02
CA ILE A 95 3.59 -0.73 0.61
C ILE A 95 3.39 -1.33 2.00
N GLY A 96 3.20 -0.47 3.00
CA GLY A 96 2.77 -0.83 4.35
C GLY A 96 1.31 -0.45 4.61
N VAL A 97 0.63 -1.24 5.45
CA VAL A 97 -0.75 -0.97 5.90
C VAL A 97 -0.81 -1.03 7.42
N ILE A 98 -1.31 0.04 8.04
CA ILE A 98 -1.62 0.11 9.47
C ILE A 98 -3.10 -0.23 9.65
N TRP A 99 -3.38 -1.51 9.89
CA TRP A 99 -4.76 -2.03 10.00
C TRP A 99 -5.58 -1.33 11.09
N GLU A 100 -4.95 -0.95 12.21
CA GLU A 100 -5.60 -0.28 13.34
C GLU A 100 -6.22 1.08 12.97
N THR A 101 -5.74 1.70 11.89
CA THR A 101 -6.25 3.02 11.43
C THR A 101 -7.13 2.92 10.20
N CYS A 102 -7.25 1.73 9.60
CA CYS A 102 -7.93 1.56 8.34
C CYS A 102 -9.45 1.51 8.54
N THR A 103 -10.18 2.41 7.89
CA THR A 103 -11.65 2.51 8.02
C THR A 103 -12.41 1.77 6.92
N ALA A 104 -11.77 0.84 6.22
CA ALA A 104 -12.40 0.06 5.14
C ALA A 104 -13.03 0.87 3.98
N CYS A 105 -12.69 2.16 3.81
CA CYS A 105 -13.40 3.05 2.88
C CYS A 105 -13.19 2.75 1.38
N LYS A 106 -12.34 1.76 1.04
CA LYS A 106 -12.00 1.32 -0.33
C LYS A 106 -11.44 2.40 -1.27
N LEU A 107 -11.12 3.59 -0.74
CA LEU A 107 -10.58 4.68 -1.55
C LEU A 107 -9.24 4.31 -2.21
N CYS A 108 -8.39 3.56 -1.50
CA CYS A 108 -7.14 3.04 -2.04
C CYS A 108 -7.33 2.06 -3.21
N VAL A 109 -8.38 1.24 -3.19
CA VAL A 109 -8.74 0.32 -4.27
C VAL A 109 -9.14 1.13 -5.50
N THR A 110 -10.01 2.12 -5.33
CA THR A 110 -10.48 2.97 -6.44
C THR A 110 -9.38 3.88 -7.02
N ALA A 111 -8.41 4.29 -6.20
CA ALA A 111 -7.31 5.15 -6.64
C ALA A 111 -6.21 4.39 -7.39
N CYS A 112 -6.16 3.06 -7.28
CA CYS A 112 -5.10 2.27 -7.89
C CYS A 112 -5.25 2.22 -9.42
N PRO A 113 -4.30 2.76 -10.20
CA PRO A 113 -4.42 2.81 -11.66
C PRO A 113 -4.27 1.42 -12.31
N ASN A 114 -3.59 0.49 -11.63
CA ASN A 114 -3.40 -0.87 -12.10
C ASN A 114 -4.27 -1.87 -11.35
N ASP A 115 -5.23 -1.45 -10.53
CA ASP A 115 -6.17 -2.36 -9.84
C ASP A 115 -5.46 -3.57 -9.18
N CYS A 116 -4.40 -3.28 -8.41
CA CYS A 116 -3.61 -4.29 -7.69
C CYS A 116 -4.04 -4.47 -6.22
N LEU A 117 -5.02 -3.69 -5.77
CA LEU A 117 -5.52 -3.72 -4.40
C LEU A 117 -6.90 -4.36 -4.41
N HIS A 118 -7.07 -5.44 -3.66
CA HIS A 118 -8.32 -6.14 -3.53
C HIS A 118 -8.73 -6.16 -2.06
N MET A 119 -9.93 -5.66 -1.77
CA MET A 119 -10.46 -5.61 -0.42
C MET A 119 -11.83 -6.27 -0.39
N THR A 120 -12.03 -7.19 0.55
CA THR A 120 -13.33 -7.76 0.86
C THR A 120 -13.78 -7.25 2.23
N THR A 121 -15.01 -6.75 2.30
CA THR A 121 -15.67 -6.39 3.55
C THR A 121 -16.84 -7.35 3.77
N GLU A 122 -17.10 -7.69 5.01
CA GLU A 122 -18.28 -8.43 5.44
C GLU A 122 -18.88 -7.72 6.65
N LEU A 123 -20.19 -7.81 6.79
CA LEU A 123 -20.87 -7.33 7.99
C LEU A 123 -20.47 -8.20 9.18
N ARG A 124 -20.05 -7.56 10.26
CA ARG A 124 -19.79 -8.19 11.55
C ARG A 124 -20.52 -7.42 12.63
N VAL A 125 -20.87 -8.14 13.69
CA VAL A 125 -21.47 -7.53 14.89
C VAL A 125 -20.37 -6.80 15.65
N ASP A 126 -20.71 -5.63 16.21
CA ASP A 126 -19.81 -4.90 17.08
C ASP A 126 -19.42 -5.80 18.27
N VAL A 127 -18.11 -5.97 18.45
CA VAL A 127 -17.53 -6.81 19.49
C VAL A 127 -17.96 -6.33 20.88
N LEU A 128 -18.15 -5.02 21.07
CA LEU A 128 -18.51 -4.44 22.35
C LEU A 128 -19.99 -4.64 22.70
N ASP A 129 -20.86 -4.75 21.69
CA ASP A 129 -22.29 -5.07 21.90
C ASP A 129 -22.53 -6.55 22.22
N SER A 130 -21.57 -7.41 21.92
CA SER A 130 -21.59 -8.85 22.25
C SER A 130 -20.68 -9.22 23.44
N ALA A 131 -19.96 -8.24 24.01
CA ALA A 131 -19.01 -8.49 25.10
C ALA A 131 -19.72 -8.56 26.45
N GLY A 132 -19.64 -9.70 27.15
CA GLY A 132 -20.07 -9.78 28.53
C GLY A 132 -19.10 -9.08 29.49
N GLY A 133 -19.62 -8.38 30.51
CA GLY A 133 -18.82 -7.84 31.62
C GLY A 133 -18.74 -6.31 31.65
N GLU A 134 -17.55 -5.76 31.90
CA GLU A 134 -17.40 -4.31 32.14
C GLU A 134 -17.52 -3.42 30.89
N HIS A 135 -17.50 -4.04 29.70
CA HIS A 135 -17.58 -3.37 28.42
C HIS A 135 -18.91 -3.60 27.67
N GLU A 136 -19.86 -4.28 28.32
CA GLU A 136 -21.19 -4.53 27.77
C GLU A 136 -21.95 -3.21 27.59
N GLY A 137 -22.45 -2.96 26.37
CA GLY A 137 -23.19 -1.74 26.04
C GLY A 137 -22.31 -0.50 25.81
N LEU A 138 -21.00 -0.68 25.57
CA LEU A 138 -20.10 0.38 25.07
C LEU A 138 -19.96 0.36 23.54
N GLY A 139 -20.72 -0.46 22.82
CA GLY A 139 -20.74 -0.46 21.37
C GLY A 139 -21.41 0.78 20.77
N ALA A 140 -21.40 0.85 19.45
CA ALA A 140 -22.08 1.92 18.73
C ALA A 140 -23.60 1.87 18.94
N ASP A 141 -24.25 3.05 18.96
CA ASP A 141 -25.70 3.11 18.97
C ASP A 141 -26.28 2.73 17.59
N LEU A 142 -27.45 2.08 17.57
CA LEU A 142 -28.22 1.87 16.36
C LEU A 142 -28.62 3.20 15.70
N GLU A 143 -28.31 3.34 14.42
CA GLU A 143 -28.62 4.52 13.61
C GLU A 143 -29.52 4.15 12.42
N VAL A 144 -30.38 5.09 11.99
CA VAL A 144 -31.20 4.92 10.78
C VAL A 144 -30.30 4.92 9.55
N GLY A 145 -30.44 3.89 8.70
CA GLY A 145 -29.54 3.61 7.59
C GLY A 145 -28.26 2.86 7.96
N GLY A 146 -28.08 2.53 9.25
CA GLY A 146 -27.05 1.62 9.72
C GLY A 146 -27.45 0.15 9.56
N TRP A 147 -26.55 -0.75 9.97
CA TRP A 147 -26.78 -2.19 9.95
C TRP A 147 -27.12 -2.70 11.35
N ALA A 148 -28.12 -3.57 11.40
CA ALA A 148 -28.54 -4.32 12.56
C ALA A 148 -28.21 -5.81 12.36
N ALA A 149 -27.94 -6.49 13.47
CA ALA A 149 -27.75 -7.93 13.53
C ALA A 149 -28.65 -8.56 14.59
N VAL A 150 -29.22 -9.72 14.27
CA VAL A 150 -30.05 -10.52 15.17
C VAL A 150 -29.52 -11.95 15.16
N GLU A 151 -29.41 -12.56 16.33
CA GLU A 151 -28.96 -13.95 16.46
C GLU A 151 -29.97 -14.90 15.82
N ILE A 152 -29.48 -15.91 15.09
CA ILE A 152 -30.34 -16.93 14.49
C ILE A 152 -30.68 -17.97 15.57
N ASP A 153 -31.97 -18.16 15.82
CA ASP A 153 -32.47 -19.11 16.80
C ASP A 153 -31.91 -20.52 16.57
N GLY A 154 -31.26 -21.08 17.60
CA GLY A 154 -30.74 -22.45 17.61
C GLY A 154 -29.34 -22.64 17.01
N VAL A 155 -28.73 -21.60 16.42
CA VAL A 155 -27.40 -21.73 15.81
C VAL A 155 -26.28 -21.94 16.83
N ALA A 156 -26.44 -21.43 18.06
CA ALA A 156 -25.45 -21.65 19.13
C ALA A 156 -25.18 -23.14 19.40
N ASP A 157 -26.22 -23.97 19.40
CA ASP A 157 -26.10 -25.42 19.60
C ASP A 157 -25.46 -26.11 18.37
N GLU A 158 -25.82 -25.66 17.17
CA GLU A 158 -25.22 -26.17 15.92
C GLU A 158 -23.72 -25.86 15.86
N GLN A 159 -23.32 -24.63 16.16
CA GLN A 159 -21.92 -24.21 16.20
C GLN A 159 -21.11 -24.94 17.26
N ALA A 160 -21.68 -25.19 18.44
CA ALA A 160 -21.00 -25.94 19.50
C ALA A 160 -20.66 -27.38 19.08
N SER A 161 -21.48 -27.97 18.20
CA SER A 161 -21.26 -29.32 17.65
C SER A 161 -20.44 -29.33 16.35
N PHE A 162 -20.26 -28.17 15.70
CA PHE A 162 -19.63 -28.05 14.40
C PHE A 162 -18.09 -28.13 14.51
N ASN A 163 -17.49 -29.11 13.83
CA ASN A 163 -16.05 -29.28 13.82
C ASN A 163 -15.46 -28.80 12.49
N LEU A 164 -14.86 -27.59 12.52
CA LEU A 164 -14.20 -26.97 11.36
C LEU A 164 -13.16 -27.86 10.69
N ALA A 165 -12.50 -28.77 11.43
CA ALA A 165 -11.43 -29.59 10.88
C ALA A 165 -11.95 -30.78 10.04
N THR A 166 -13.19 -31.21 10.27
CA THR A 166 -13.79 -32.38 9.61
C THR A 166 -14.98 -32.04 8.73
N ALA A 167 -15.54 -30.85 8.88
CA ALA A 167 -16.63 -30.38 8.03
C ALA A 167 -16.13 -30.09 6.61
N HIS A 168 -16.94 -30.47 5.61
CA HIS A 168 -16.74 -30.12 4.20
C HIS A 168 -17.74 -29.05 3.73
N ASP A 169 -18.49 -28.48 4.67
CA ASP A 169 -19.47 -27.42 4.47
C ASP A 169 -19.02 -26.18 5.24
N ASP A 170 -19.57 -25.01 4.90
CA ASP A 170 -19.27 -23.76 5.59
C ASP A 170 -19.80 -23.78 7.03
N ALA A 171 -19.14 -23.02 7.92
CA ALA A 171 -19.61 -22.88 9.29
C ALA A 171 -20.98 -22.17 9.33
N PRO A 172 -21.94 -22.64 10.14
CA PRO A 172 -23.24 -21.99 10.23
C PRO A 172 -23.08 -20.54 10.74
N GLU A 173 -23.73 -19.60 10.07
CA GLU A 173 -23.68 -18.17 10.42
C GLU A 173 -24.49 -17.93 11.71
N ALA A 174 -23.89 -17.30 12.72
CA ALA A 174 -24.58 -16.98 13.98
C ALA A 174 -25.61 -15.85 13.86
N TRP A 175 -25.41 -14.95 12.90
CA TRP A 175 -26.08 -13.66 12.86
C TRP A 175 -26.78 -13.46 11.53
N ARG A 176 -28.00 -12.97 11.58
CA ARG A 176 -28.75 -12.49 10.42
C ARG A 176 -28.68 -10.96 10.40
N PHE A 177 -28.32 -10.40 9.25
CA PHE A 177 -28.11 -8.95 9.10
C PHE A 177 -29.27 -8.25 8.38
N ALA A 178 -29.55 -7.02 8.79
CA ALA A 178 -30.60 -6.18 8.23
C ALA A 178 -30.23 -4.70 8.20
N GLU A 179 -30.81 -3.93 7.28
CA GLU A 179 -30.74 -2.48 7.24
C GLU A 179 -31.79 -1.86 8.18
N VAL A 180 -31.42 -0.86 8.98
CA VAL A 180 -32.35 -0.16 9.89
C VAL A 180 -33.09 0.94 9.13
N LEU A 181 -34.41 0.82 9.00
CA LEU A 181 -35.26 1.79 8.29
C LEU A 181 -35.84 2.87 9.21
N ASP A 182 -36.25 2.51 10.42
CA ASP A 182 -36.85 3.44 11.38
C ASP A 182 -36.57 3.03 12.83
N LEU A 183 -36.39 4.05 13.68
CA LEU A 183 -36.16 3.90 15.11
C LEU A 183 -37.25 4.67 15.86
N SER A 184 -38.31 3.95 16.26
CA SER A 184 -39.45 4.54 16.94
C SER A 184 -39.53 4.05 18.39
N GLY A 185 -38.79 4.71 19.28
CA GLY A 185 -38.80 4.39 20.71
C GLY A 185 -38.18 3.03 21.02
N ASP A 186 -39.05 2.03 21.28
CA ASP A 186 -38.67 0.68 21.71
C ASP A 186 -38.75 -0.37 20.59
N SER A 187 -39.18 0.04 19.39
CA SER A 187 -39.23 -0.82 18.21
C SER A 187 -38.29 -0.34 17.12
N VAL A 188 -37.68 -1.30 16.44
CA VAL A 188 -36.78 -1.09 15.29
C VAL A 188 -37.44 -1.72 14.07
N THR A 189 -37.61 -0.94 13.01
CA THR A 189 -38.05 -1.49 11.72
C THR A 189 -36.82 -1.80 10.88
N VAL A 190 -36.65 -3.05 10.50
CA VAL A 190 -35.48 -3.52 9.75
C VAL A 190 -35.89 -4.13 8.41
N ARG A 191 -34.99 -4.09 7.42
CA ARG A 191 -35.10 -4.81 6.15
C ARG A 191 -34.00 -5.85 6.05
N TRP A 192 -34.37 -7.12 5.94
CA TRP A 192 -33.41 -8.23 5.91
C TRP A 192 -32.60 -8.27 4.61
N ASN A 193 -31.30 -8.52 4.71
CA ASN A 193 -30.39 -8.54 3.55
C ASN A 193 -30.57 -9.77 2.66
N ASP A 194 -31.04 -10.88 3.22
CA ASP A 194 -31.24 -12.16 2.53
C ASP A 194 -32.59 -12.22 1.78
N SER A 195 -33.69 -11.85 2.44
CA SER A 195 -35.04 -11.94 1.90
C SER A 195 -35.58 -10.62 1.34
N GLY A 196 -35.05 -9.48 1.78
CA GLY A 196 -35.57 -8.15 1.47
C GLY A 196 -36.90 -7.82 2.19
N GLU A 197 -37.35 -8.67 3.11
CA GLU A 197 -38.58 -8.47 3.86
C GLU A 197 -38.38 -7.44 4.98
N GLU A 198 -39.42 -6.66 5.25
CA GLU A 198 -39.45 -5.68 6.33
C GLU A 198 -40.11 -6.27 7.57
N GLU A 199 -39.48 -6.13 8.72
CA GLU A 199 -39.95 -6.66 9.98
C GLU A 199 -39.79 -5.63 11.10
N VAL A 200 -40.74 -5.60 12.03
CA VAL A 200 -40.68 -4.75 13.21
C VAL A 200 -40.25 -5.60 14.39
N LEU A 201 -39.07 -5.30 14.91
CA LEU A 201 -38.47 -5.99 16.05
C LEU A 201 -38.53 -5.11 17.30
N GLY A 202 -38.48 -5.75 18.47
CA GLY A 202 -38.17 -5.04 19.72
C GLY A 202 -36.71 -4.62 19.72
N ARG A 203 -36.37 -3.57 20.48
CA ARG A 203 -34.98 -3.11 20.60
C ARG A 203 -34.08 -4.11 21.35
N ASP A 204 -34.68 -4.93 22.22
CA ASP A 204 -33.98 -5.99 22.95
C ASP A 204 -33.55 -7.12 21.99
N GLY A 205 -32.25 -7.42 21.98
CA GLY A 205 -31.66 -8.49 21.15
C GLY A 205 -31.24 -8.07 19.74
N VAL A 206 -31.39 -6.79 19.39
CA VAL A 206 -30.85 -6.22 18.14
C VAL A 206 -29.49 -5.59 18.45
N HIS A 207 -28.45 -6.11 17.83
CA HIS A 207 -27.08 -5.62 17.97
C HIS A 207 -26.69 -4.75 16.79
N THR A 208 -25.74 -3.84 17.01
CA THR A 208 -25.22 -2.98 15.94
C THR A 208 -24.20 -3.78 15.12
N ALA A 209 -24.24 -3.61 13.80
CA ALA A 209 -23.30 -4.25 12.88
C ALA A 209 -22.59 -3.21 12.02
N ASP A 210 -21.36 -3.52 11.62
CA ASP A 210 -20.56 -2.66 10.78
C ASP A 210 -19.77 -3.44 9.73
N ASP A 211 -19.35 -2.73 8.69
CA ASP A 211 -18.74 -3.29 7.49
C ASP A 211 -17.22 -3.43 7.74
N GLN A 212 -16.80 -4.61 8.17
CA GLN A 212 -15.45 -4.88 8.64
C GLN A 212 -14.57 -5.48 7.53
N ILE A 213 -13.28 -5.15 7.54
CA ILE A 213 -12.32 -5.69 6.57
C ILE A 213 -12.02 -7.15 6.92
N VAL A 214 -12.27 -8.04 5.96
CA VAL A 214 -12.02 -9.48 6.13
C VAL A 214 -10.74 -9.90 5.43
N SER A 215 -10.50 -9.30 4.26
CA SER A 215 -9.24 -9.46 3.57
C SER A 215 -8.86 -8.19 2.85
N GLY A 216 -7.59 -7.81 2.97
CA GLY A 216 -6.95 -6.90 2.04
C GLY A 216 -5.76 -7.61 1.41
N ARG A 217 -5.81 -7.79 0.10
CA ARG A 217 -4.73 -8.36 -0.71
C ARG A 217 -4.11 -7.28 -1.58
N ILE A 218 -2.79 -7.29 -1.64
CA ILE A 218 -2.01 -6.43 -2.51
C ILE A 218 -1.26 -7.34 -3.48
N ASP A 219 -1.61 -7.27 -4.76
CA ASP A 219 -0.91 -8.00 -5.81
C ASP A 219 0.39 -7.26 -6.14
N LEU A 220 1.46 -7.60 -5.42
CA LEU A 220 2.78 -7.00 -5.61
C LEU A 220 3.31 -7.16 -7.04
N GLY A 221 2.97 -8.26 -7.72
CA GLY A 221 3.34 -8.47 -9.13
C GLY A 221 2.62 -7.53 -10.12
N ARG A 222 1.53 -6.88 -9.70
CA ARG A 222 0.79 -5.88 -10.47
C ARG A 222 1.04 -4.46 -9.95
N CYS A 223 1.54 -4.31 -8.72
CA CYS A 223 1.87 -3.02 -8.15
C CYS A 223 2.98 -2.33 -8.94
N MET A 224 2.76 -1.08 -9.32
CA MET A 224 3.77 -0.24 -9.97
C MET A 224 4.42 0.79 -9.03
N PHE A 225 4.15 0.68 -7.72
CA PHE A 225 4.70 1.54 -6.66
C PHE A 225 4.51 3.05 -6.93
N CYS A 226 3.36 3.44 -7.50
CA CYS A 226 3.07 4.83 -7.84
C CYS A 226 2.74 5.73 -6.63
N GLY A 227 2.41 5.15 -5.47
CA GLY A 227 2.08 5.91 -4.24
C GLY A 227 0.64 6.45 -4.16
N LEU A 228 -0.18 6.30 -5.20
CA LEU A 228 -1.55 6.84 -5.23
C LEU A 228 -2.47 6.28 -4.14
N CYS A 229 -2.25 5.04 -3.70
CA CYS A 229 -3.01 4.45 -2.59
C CYS A 229 -2.70 5.11 -1.24
N MET A 230 -1.47 5.59 -1.04
CA MET A 230 -1.07 6.37 0.14
C MET A 230 -1.67 7.77 0.08
N GLU A 231 -1.57 8.45 -1.06
CA GLU A 231 -2.12 9.80 -1.24
C GLU A 231 -3.64 9.83 -1.10
N ALA A 232 -4.32 8.80 -1.59
CA ALA A 232 -5.76 8.67 -1.46
C ALA A 232 -6.20 8.34 -0.02
N CYS A 233 -5.31 7.82 0.83
CA CYS A 233 -5.67 7.41 2.19
C CYS A 233 -5.75 8.61 3.14
N GLY A 234 -6.96 9.11 3.39
CA GLY A 234 -7.20 10.21 4.34
C GLY A 234 -6.90 9.90 5.81
N PHE A 235 -6.74 8.63 6.16
CA PHE A 235 -6.44 8.16 7.53
C PHE A 235 -4.97 7.77 7.72
N THR A 236 -4.12 8.00 6.71
CA THR A 236 -2.70 7.65 6.72
C THR A 236 -2.40 6.17 7.03
N SER A 237 -3.37 5.28 6.78
CA SER A 237 -3.24 3.83 6.99
C SER A 237 -2.34 3.18 5.95
N PHE A 238 -2.32 3.72 4.73
CA PHE A 238 -1.40 3.29 3.68
C PHE A 238 -0.17 4.21 3.66
N PHE A 239 1.01 3.60 3.61
CA PHE A 239 2.25 4.34 3.49
C PHE A 239 3.26 3.60 2.60
N MET A 240 4.10 4.38 1.92
CA MET A 240 5.23 3.86 1.15
C MET A 240 6.45 3.78 2.06
N THR A 241 7.08 2.60 2.16
CA THR A 241 8.36 2.47 2.87
C THR A 241 9.52 2.88 1.97
N ASN A 242 10.70 3.03 2.59
CA ASN A 242 11.94 3.20 1.84
C ASN A 242 12.61 1.86 1.50
N GLU A 243 11.96 0.74 1.81
CA GLU A 243 12.51 -0.58 1.54
C GLU A 243 12.37 -0.88 0.05
N TYR A 244 13.51 -1.11 -0.60
CA TYR A 244 13.58 -1.64 -1.95
C TYR A 244 12.93 -3.03 -1.99
N ASP A 245 12.30 -3.38 -3.11
CA ASP A 245 11.60 -4.66 -3.31
C ASP A 245 12.61 -5.81 -3.37
N GLY A 246 13.08 -6.24 -2.20
CA GLY A 246 14.01 -7.33 -1.94
C GLY A 246 13.71 -8.03 -0.63
#